data_AF-A0A3M6Z2S4-F1
#
_entry.id   AF-A0A3M6Z2S4-F1
#
_cell.length_a   1.000
_cell.length_b   1.000
_cell.length_c   1.000
_cell.angle_alpha   90.00
_cell.angle_beta   90.00
_cell.angle_gamma   90.00
#
_symmetry.space_group_name_H-M   'P 1'
#
loop_
_entity.id
_entity.type
_entity.pdbx_description
1 polymer ?
#
loop_
_entity_poly.entity_id
_entity_poly.type
_entity_poly.pdbx_seq_one_letter_code
_entity_poly.pdbx_strand_id
1 'polypeptide(L)'
;MKQDDVMVGVDIVCVNERDSAHTTIDMEGFDGWVDIYDSVFSEEERWSMKYDVDRVTLLDGSQLKAADLGRHDRCITRHKDISLTTPAGQDLTFSSELLIDAKLRRFYTYFCYKEAYIKLAGEALLAPWLRQLEFSNVRSPRPGTQARCSTHGTWGEEVDDVEVRLHGRPVDDVRMKIQAFEENFMLSTAIQGAVEGLKIPAFQKLDLEADVMAFAGDHLSTSSVPTIKEPPGPVRNDSMMNMHGMPEVNQCPEALLSPWESRYF
;
A
#
# COMPACT_ATOMS: atom_id res chain seq x y z
N MET A 1 22.45 -12.97 9.72
CA MET A 1 22.23 -12.59 8.31
C MET A 1 23.59 -12.32 7.69
N LYS A 2 23.87 -12.84 6.50
CA LYS A 2 25.04 -12.39 5.73
C LYS A 2 24.80 -10.92 5.35
N GLN A 3 25.89 -10.19 5.22
CA GLN A 3 25.97 -8.94 4.48
C GLN A 3 25.32 -9.21 3.11
N ASP A 4 24.23 -8.50 2.75
CA ASP A 4 23.56 -8.48 1.42
C ASP A 4 22.18 -9.15 1.25
N ASP A 5 21.46 -9.56 2.30
CA ASP A 5 20.05 -9.97 2.12
C ASP A 5 19.14 -8.72 2.07
N VAL A 6 18.77 -8.31 0.86
CA VAL A 6 17.76 -7.28 0.60
C VAL A 6 16.39 -7.94 0.53
N MET A 7 15.44 -7.48 1.34
CA MET A 7 14.06 -7.94 1.31
C MET A 7 13.21 -6.96 0.49
N VAL A 8 12.22 -7.48 -0.24
CA VAL A 8 11.34 -6.65 -1.09
C VAL A 8 9.88 -7.05 -0.90
N GLY A 9 9.01 -6.05 -0.76
CA GLY A 9 7.56 -6.20 -0.85
C GLY A 9 7.00 -5.26 -1.91
N VAL A 10 6.05 -5.75 -2.71
CA VAL A 10 5.40 -4.97 -3.77
C VAL A 10 3.90 -5.15 -3.68
N ASP A 11 3.17 -4.04 -3.83
CA ASP A 11 1.72 -4.04 -3.94
C ASP A 11 1.24 -3.16 -5.08
N ILE A 12 0.05 -3.44 -5.58
CA ILE A 12 -0.65 -2.64 -6.59
C ILE A 12 -2.11 -2.47 -6.16
N VAL A 13 -2.59 -1.24 -6.29
CA VAL A 13 -3.99 -0.89 -6.02
C VAL A 13 -4.61 -0.24 -7.25
N CYS A 14 -5.92 -0.40 -7.40
CA CYS A 14 -6.73 0.34 -8.35
C CYS A 14 -7.73 1.23 -7.60
N VAL A 15 -7.63 2.55 -7.81
CA VAL A 15 -8.40 3.57 -7.07
C VAL A 15 -9.92 3.40 -7.27
N ASN A 16 -10.34 2.82 -8.39
CA ASN A 16 -11.74 2.69 -8.79
C ASN A 16 -12.27 1.26 -8.74
N GLU A 17 -11.53 0.30 -8.15
CA GLU A 17 -11.92 -1.12 -8.20
C GLU A 17 -13.14 -1.45 -7.34
N ARG A 18 -13.45 -0.61 -6.34
CA ARG A 18 -14.50 -0.89 -5.37
C ARG A 18 -15.73 -0.02 -5.63
N ASP A 19 -16.63 -0.52 -6.48
CA ASP A 19 -18.02 0.00 -6.54
C ASP A 19 -18.69 0.02 -5.15
N SER A 20 -18.24 -0.86 -4.25
CA SER A 20 -18.64 -0.87 -2.85
C SER A 20 -18.19 0.36 -2.07
N ALA A 21 -17.04 0.96 -2.39
CA ALA A 21 -16.58 2.16 -1.70
C ALA A 21 -17.56 3.31 -1.91
N HIS A 22 -17.97 3.56 -3.15
CA HIS A 22 -19.00 4.55 -3.49
C HIS A 22 -20.31 4.29 -2.76
N THR A 23 -20.77 3.03 -2.75
CA THR A 23 -21.99 2.63 -2.02
C THR A 23 -21.91 2.96 -0.53
N THR A 24 -20.81 2.59 0.13
CA THR A 24 -20.59 2.91 1.55
C THR A 24 -20.49 4.42 1.77
N ILE A 25 -19.77 5.15 0.91
CA ILE A 25 -19.61 6.60 1.04
C ILE A 25 -20.96 7.32 0.89
N ASP A 26 -21.84 6.85 0.01
CA ASP A 26 -23.17 7.43 -0.18
C ASP A 26 -24.06 7.20 1.06
N MET A 27 -23.88 6.07 1.76
CA MET A 27 -24.66 5.70 2.95
C MET A 27 -24.12 6.31 4.26
N GLU A 28 -22.81 6.28 4.45
CA GLU A 28 -22.14 6.54 5.74
C GLU A 28 -21.14 7.70 5.68
N GLY A 29 -20.85 8.23 4.49
CA GLY A 29 -19.79 9.22 4.29
C GLY A 29 -18.42 8.59 4.09
N PHE A 30 -17.47 9.42 3.66
CA PHE A 30 -16.09 9.02 3.43
C PHE A 30 -15.36 8.64 4.72
N ASP A 31 -15.74 9.24 5.84
CA ASP A 31 -15.27 8.85 7.16
C ASP A 31 -15.71 7.43 7.54
N GLY A 32 -16.97 7.07 7.27
CA GLY A 32 -17.49 5.70 7.44
C GLY A 32 -16.70 4.67 6.62
N TRP A 33 -16.40 4.99 5.36
CA TRP A 33 -15.54 4.14 4.52
C TRP A 33 -14.14 3.92 5.13
N VAL A 34 -13.48 4.99 5.55
CA VAL A 34 -12.14 4.92 6.15
C VAL A 34 -12.16 4.15 7.48
N ASP A 35 -13.24 4.28 8.26
CA ASP A 35 -13.34 3.67 9.60
C ASP A 35 -13.60 2.16 9.58
N ILE A 36 -13.99 1.58 8.44
CA ILE A 36 -13.95 0.10 8.24
C ILE A 36 -12.54 -0.45 8.52
N TYR A 37 -11.50 0.36 8.32
CA TYR A 37 -10.09 -0.03 8.43
C TYR A 37 -9.42 0.45 9.74
N ASP A 38 -10.19 0.71 10.80
CA ASP A 38 -9.68 1.19 12.09
C ASP A 38 -8.68 0.23 12.78
N SER A 39 -8.75 -1.06 12.46
CA SER A 39 -7.87 -2.10 12.96
C SER A 39 -6.55 -2.18 12.19
N VAL A 40 -6.45 -1.51 11.04
CA VAL A 40 -5.29 -1.52 10.14
C VAL A 40 -4.52 -0.20 10.22
N PHE A 41 -5.22 0.93 10.26
CA PHE A 41 -4.59 2.26 10.22
C PHE A 41 -4.68 2.97 11.57
N SER A 42 -3.66 3.78 11.87
CA SER A 42 -3.67 4.60 13.06
C SER A 42 -4.71 5.72 12.98
N GLU A 43 -4.97 6.39 14.11
CA GLU A 43 -5.90 7.52 14.12
C GLU A 43 -5.41 8.70 13.27
N GLU A 44 -4.10 8.99 13.33
CA GLU A 44 -3.47 10.05 12.55
C GLU A 44 -3.52 9.75 11.05
N GLU A 45 -3.23 8.51 10.64
CA GLU A 45 -3.33 8.11 9.23
C GLU A 45 -4.75 8.26 8.71
N ARG A 46 -5.75 7.75 9.45
CA ARG A 46 -7.17 7.88 9.08
C ARG A 46 -7.61 9.33 9.04
N TRP A 47 -7.16 10.17 9.97
CA TRP A 47 -7.44 11.60 9.95
C TRP A 47 -6.90 12.24 8.68
N SER A 48 -5.65 11.96 8.31
CA SER A 48 -5.03 12.45 7.08
C SER A 48 -5.77 11.95 5.84
N MET A 49 -6.20 10.68 5.79
CA MET A 49 -6.98 10.16 4.66
C MET A 49 -8.30 10.94 4.49
N LYS A 50 -8.97 11.24 5.61
CA LYS A 50 -10.26 11.93 5.62
C LYS A 50 -10.15 13.40 5.26
N TYR A 51 -9.09 14.09 5.66
CA TYR A 51 -9.08 15.55 5.65
C TYR A 51 -7.93 16.20 4.88
N ASP A 52 -6.80 15.53 4.70
CA ASP A 52 -5.75 16.06 3.83
C ASP A 52 -6.10 15.82 2.36
N VAL A 53 -5.71 16.77 1.52
CA VAL A 53 -5.97 16.72 0.07
C VAL A 53 -4.73 17.21 -0.65
N ASP A 54 -4.07 16.30 -1.37
CA ASP A 54 -2.88 16.66 -2.16
C ASP A 54 -3.25 17.59 -3.31
N ARG A 55 -4.28 17.20 -4.07
CA ARG A 55 -4.83 17.94 -5.20
C ARG A 55 -6.23 17.46 -5.57
N VAL A 56 -7.03 18.33 -6.16
CA VAL A 56 -8.29 17.99 -6.85
C VAL A 56 -8.13 18.39 -8.30
N THR A 57 -8.30 17.43 -9.22
CA THR A 57 -8.29 17.71 -10.66
C THR A 57 -9.71 18.02 -11.11
N LEU A 58 -9.92 19.20 -11.67
CA LEU A 58 -11.22 19.64 -12.20
C LEU A 58 -11.48 19.04 -13.58
N LEU A 59 -12.73 19.14 -14.05
CA LEU A 59 -13.15 18.60 -15.35
C LEU A 59 -12.45 19.27 -16.54
N ASP A 60 -11.96 20.49 -16.38
CA ASP A 60 -11.16 21.21 -17.38
C ASP A 60 -9.66 20.87 -17.31
N GLY A 61 -9.25 19.99 -16.40
CA GLY A 61 -7.87 19.57 -16.17
C GLY A 61 -7.07 20.49 -15.24
N SER A 62 -7.62 21.62 -14.80
CA SER A 62 -6.97 22.46 -13.79
C SER A 62 -6.91 21.76 -12.43
N GLN A 63 -5.96 22.14 -11.58
CA GLN A 63 -5.73 21.49 -10.29
C GLN A 63 -5.85 22.48 -9.15
N LEU A 64 -6.66 22.13 -8.15
CA LEU A 64 -6.72 22.82 -6.86
C LEU A 64 -5.82 22.11 -5.85
N LYS A 65 -5.11 22.86 -5.02
CA LYS A 65 -4.35 22.36 -3.87
C LYS A 65 -5.14 22.54 -2.58
N ALA A 66 -4.65 21.97 -1.47
CA ALA A 66 -5.23 22.17 -0.14
C ALA A 66 -5.50 23.64 0.21
N ALA A 67 -4.55 24.53 -0.11
CA ALA A 67 -4.68 25.96 0.15
C ALA A 67 -5.84 26.63 -0.63
N ASP A 68 -6.19 26.10 -1.79
CA ASP A 68 -7.30 26.60 -2.61
C ASP A 68 -8.66 26.15 -2.08
N LEU A 69 -8.71 24.99 -1.41
CA LEU A 69 -9.93 24.39 -0.88
C LEU A 69 -10.40 25.01 0.43
N GLY A 70 -9.51 25.63 1.21
CA GLY A 70 -9.84 26.14 2.54
C GLY A 70 -10.46 25.03 3.42
N ARG A 71 -11.60 25.32 4.06
CA ARG A 71 -12.30 24.34 4.91
C ARG A 71 -13.18 23.33 4.14
N HIS A 72 -13.25 23.44 2.81
CA HIS A 72 -13.96 22.44 2.00
C HIS A 72 -13.24 21.09 2.00
N ASP A 73 -11.97 21.05 2.43
CA ASP A 73 -11.21 19.85 2.78
C ASP A 73 -11.97 18.88 3.71
N ARG A 74 -12.91 19.38 4.54
CA ARG A 74 -13.76 18.59 5.44
C ARG A 74 -14.97 17.93 4.79
N CYS A 75 -15.23 18.18 3.51
CA CYS A 75 -16.34 17.53 2.84
C CYS A 75 -16.07 16.02 2.70
N ILE A 76 -16.96 15.22 3.28
CA ILE A 76 -16.90 13.75 3.34
C ILE A 76 -18.11 13.10 2.67
N THR A 77 -18.93 13.88 1.95
CA THR A 77 -20.15 13.40 1.32
C THR A 77 -20.12 13.65 -0.17
N ARG A 78 -20.64 12.68 -0.94
CA ARG A 78 -20.81 12.75 -2.38
C ARG A 78 -22.05 13.57 -2.79
N HIS A 79 -22.15 13.88 -4.08
CA HIS A 79 -23.28 14.57 -4.72
C HIS A 79 -23.62 15.97 -4.22
N LYS A 80 -22.62 16.76 -3.83
CA LYS A 80 -22.78 18.17 -3.46
C LYS A 80 -21.99 19.07 -4.39
N ASP A 81 -22.53 20.25 -4.65
CA ASP A 81 -21.77 21.33 -5.27
C ASP A 81 -20.94 22.05 -4.20
N ILE A 82 -19.64 22.17 -4.46
CA ILE A 82 -18.69 22.91 -3.62
C ILE A 82 -18.39 24.23 -4.34
N SER A 83 -18.85 25.33 -3.75
CA SER A 83 -18.55 26.69 -4.21
C SER A 83 -17.51 27.33 -3.29
N LEU A 84 -16.44 27.87 -3.88
CA LEU A 84 -15.37 28.55 -3.16
C LEU A 84 -14.78 29.70 -3.98
N THR A 85 -14.09 30.60 -3.30
CA THR A 85 -13.22 31.61 -3.92
C THR A 85 -11.77 31.24 -3.63
N THR A 86 -10.98 31.03 -4.67
CA THR A 86 -9.56 30.68 -4.52
C THR A 86 -8.78 31.85 -3.89
N PRO A 87 -7.58 31.62 -3.34
CA PRO A 87 -6.71 32.70 -2.86
C PRO A 87 -6.37 33.76 -3.93
N ALA A 88 -6.48 33.41 -5.21
CA ALA A 88 -6.31 34.32 -6.34
C ALA A 88 -7.56 35.19 -6.62
N GLY A 89 -8.65 35.02 -5.86
CA GLY A 89 -9.91 35.76 -6.03
C GLY A 89 -10.82 35.20 -7.11
N GLN A 90 -10.60 33.97 -7.58
CA GLN A 90 -11.44 33.33 -8.59
C GLN A 90 -12.56 32.53 -7.91
N ASP A 91 -13.80 32.84 -8.26
CA ASP A 91 -14.96 32.04 -7.87
C ASP A 91 -15.06 30.77 -8.71
N LEU A 92 -15.22 29.64 -8.04
CA LEU A 92 -15.31 28.31 -8.64
C LEU A 92 -16.44 27.53 -7.99
N THR A 93 -17.14 26.72 -8.79
CA THR A 93 -18.02 25.66 -8.28
C THR A 93 -17.68 24.35 -8.96
N PHE A 94 -17.54 23.28 -8.19
CA PHE A 94 -17.25 21.94 -8.69
C PHE A 94 -17.93 20.87 -7.84
N SER A 95 -18.09 19.67 -8.39
CA SER A 95 -18.73 18.57 -7.69
C SER A 95 -17.84 17.98 -6.61
N SER A 96 -18.42 17.66 -5.45
CA SER A 96 -17.76 16.96 -4.34
C SER A 96 -17.19 15.61 -4.76
N GLU A 97 -17.70 15.00 -5.84
CA GLU A 97 -17.15 13.76 -6.41
C GLU A 97 -15.64 13.86 -6.64
N LEU A 98 -15.18 14.96 -7.25
CA LEU A 98 -13.77 15.15 -7.57
C LEU A 98 -12.89 15.26 -6.31
N LEU A 99 -13.46 15.79 -5.23
CA LEU A 99 -12.80 15.87 -3.94
C LEU A 99 -12.77 14.49 -3.25
N ILE A 100 -13.86 13.72 -3.34
CA ILE A 100 -13.92 12.36 -2.79
C ILE A 100 -12.97 11.43 -3.56
N ASP A 101 -12.87 11.54 -4.88
CA ASP A 101 -11.91 10.79 -5.69
C ASP A 101 -10.46 11.10 -5.30
N ALA A 102 -10.14 12.37 -5.02
CA ALA A 102 -8.83 12.76 -4.52
C ALA A 102 -8.53 12.13 -3.15
N LYS A 103 -9.53 12.05 -2.25
CA LYS A 103 -9.39 11.41 -0.94
C LYS A 103 -9.29 9.89 -1.05
N LEU A 104 -10.05 9.26 -1.94
CA LEU A 104 -9.93 7.83 -2.25
C LEU A 104 -8.52 7.51 -2.76
N ARG A 105 -7.97 8.34 -3.66
CA ARG A 105 -6.59 8.17 -4.14
C ARG A 105 -5.59 8.25 -2.99
N ARG A 106 -5.77 9.18 -2.04
CA ARG A 106 -4.94 9.25 -0.82
C ARG A 106 -5.11 8.01 0.06
N PHE A 107 -6.33 7.55 0.30
CA PHE A 107 -6.61 6.31 1.03
C PHE A 107 -5.86 5.12 0.40
N TYR A 108 -5.99 4.93 -0.91
CA TYR A 108 -5.32 3.83 -1.61
C TYR A 108 -3.78 4.00 -1.66
N THR A 109 -3.27 5.21 -1.52
CA THR A 109 -1.82 5.45 -1.34
C THR A 109 -1.35 4.85 -0.01
N TYR A 110 -2.04 5.15 1.09
CA TYR A 110 -1.75 4.53 2.39
C TYR A 110 -1.94 3.01 2.38
N PHE A 111 -3.02 2.54 1.75
CA PHE A 111 -3.31 1.11 1.62
C PHE A 111 -2.17 0.38 0.90
N CYS A 112 -1.74 0.91 -0.24
CA CYS A 112 -0.67 0.30 -1.03
C CYS A 112 0.66 0.30 -0.29
N TYR A 113 1.00 1.38 0.43
CA TYR A 113 2.18 1.40 1.30
C TYR A 113 2.09 0.33 2.40
N LYS A 114 0.94 0.24 3.10
CA LYS A 114 0.74 -0.75 4.17
C LYS A 114 0.91 -2.17 3.63
N GLU A 115 0.23 -2.51 2.54
CA GLU A 115 0.32 -3.84 1.90
C GLU A 115 1.74 -4.17 1.41
N ALA A 116 2.44 -3.22 0.78
CA ALA A 116 3.82 -3.45 0.35
C ALA A 116 4.75 -3.73 1.53
N TYR A 117 4.56 -3.04 2.67
CA TYR A 117 5.33 -3.29 3.88
C TYR A 117 4.96 -4.63 4.54
N ILE A 118 3.68 -4.97 4.63
CA ILE A 118 3.20 -6.27 5.15
C ILE A 118 3.82 -7.42 4.34
N LYS A 119 3.80 -7.31 3.01
CA LYS A 119 4.41 -8.29 2.10
C LYS A 119 5.93 -8.37 2.25
N LEU A 120 6.60 -7.25 2.49
CA LEU A 120 8.03 -7.21 2.82
C LEU A 120 8.31 -7.97 4.14
N ALA A 121 7.48 -7.76 5.16
CA ALA A 121 7.60 -8.42 6.46
C ALA A 121 7.32 -9.93 6.40
N GLY A 122 6.51 -10.36 5.42
CA GLY A 122 6.03 -11.74 5.31
C GLY A 122 5.01 -12.10 6.40
N GLU A 123 4.55 -11.13 7.18
CA GLU A 123 3.45 -11.28 8.11
C GLU A 123 2.15 -11.01 7.34
N ALA A 124 1.11 -11.82 7.58
CA ALA A 124 -0.18 -11.62 6.92
C ALA A 124 -1.06 -10.63 7.71
N LEU A 125 -2.37 -10.62 7.44
CA LEU A 125 -3.36 -9.70 8.04
C LEU A 125 -3.59 -9.84 9.56
N LEU A 126 -2.88 -10.74 10.25
CA LEU A 126 -3.03 -10.98 11.69
C LEU A 126 -1.93 -10.32 12.53
N ALA A 127 -1.11 -9.48 11.92
CA ALA A 127 -0.02 -8.80 12.62
C ALA A 127 -0.61 -7.83 13.67
N PRO A 128 -0.29 -8.00 14.97
CA PRO A 128 -0.87 -7.17 16.03
C PRO A 128 -0.38 -5.71 15.98
N TRP A 129 0.70 -5.45 15.24
CA TRP A 129 1.37 -4.17 15.13
C TRP A 129 0.88 -3.29 13.96
N LEU A 130 -0.13 -3.71 13.19
CA LEU A 130 -0.57 -3.00 11.97
C LEU A 130 -0.87 -1.51 12.20
N ARG A 131 -1.54 -1.20 13.31
CA ARG A 131 -1.86 0.18 13.71
C ARG A 131 -0.63 0.98 14.16
N GLN A 132 0.42 0.30 14.59
CA GLN A 132 1.65 0.89 15.08
C GLN A 132 2.68 1.08 13.96
N LEU A 133 2.51 0.43 12.81
CA LEU A 133 3.18 0.80 11.58
C LEU A 133 2.48 2.04 11.03
N GLU A 134 3.16 3.17 10.97
CA GLU A 134 2.59 4.45 10.56
C GLU A 134 3.41 5.07 9.43
N PHE A 135 2.71 5.66 8.47
CA PHE A 135 3.33 6.43 7.40
C PHE A 135 3.07 7.91 7.59
N SER A 136 4.11 8.73 7.38
CA SER A 136 4.01 10.19 7.41
C SER A 136 4.64 10.80 6.16
N ASN A 137 4.35 12.07 5.91
CA ASN A 137 4.65 12.75 4.63
C ASN A 137 4.05 12.03 3.40
N VAL A 138 2.91 11.34 3.58
CA VAL A 138 2.25 10.64 2.47
C VAL A 138 1.65 11.63 1.50
N ARG A 139 1.91 11.41 0.20
CA ARG A 139 1.34 12.17 -0.91
C ARG A 139 0.90 11.21 -2.01
N SER A 140 -0.31 11.40 -2.51
CA SER A 140 -0.79 10.63 -3.66
C SER A 140 -0.03 11.02 -4.94
N PRO A 141 0.51 10.05 -5.71
CA PRO A 141 1.21 10.35 -6.96
C PRO A 141 0.23 10.88 -8.00
N ARG A 142 0.62 11.88 -8.80
CA ARG A 142 -0.15 12.29 -9.98
C ARG A 142 -0.35 11.12 -10.95
N PRO A 143 -1.57 10.93 -11.49
CA PRO A 143 -1.84 9.89 -12.47
C PRO A 143 -1.01 10.10 -13.75
N GLY A 144 -0.74 9.00 -14.44
CA GLY A 144 -0.33 9.01 -15.83
C GLY A 144 -1.53 9.18 -16.75
N THR A 145 -1.42 8.68 -17.97
CA THR A 145 -2.46 8.74 -18.99
C THR A 145 -2.90 7.33 -19.35
N GLN A 146 -4.20 7.07 -19.41
CA GLN A 146 -4.73 5.77 -19.79
C GLN A 146 -4.44 5.46 -21.26
N ALA A 147 -4.26 4.17 -21.57
CA ALA A 147 -4.25 3.72 -22.96
C ALA A 147 -5.58 4.06 -23.66
N ARG A 148 -5.50 4.65 -24.84
CA ARG A 148 -6.63 4.91 -25.75
C ARG A 148 -6.30 4.32 -27.12
N CYS A 149 -7.23 4.37 -28.08
CA CYS A 149 -7.13 3.69 -29.38
C CYS A 149 -5.79 3.84 -30.14
N SER A 150 -4.99 4.87 -29.84
CA SER A 150 -3.67 5.12 -30.42
C SER A 150 -2.55 5.43 -29.42
N THR A 151 -2.81 5.36 -28.10
CA THR A 151 -1.83 5.70 -27.06
C THR A 151 -1.62 4.53 -26.10
N HIS A 152 -0.36 4.25 -25.77
CA HIS A 152 -0.03 3.34 -24.68
C HIS A 152 -0.24 4.05 -23.34
N GLY A 153 -0.64 3.29 -22.32
CA GLY A 153 -0.70 3.78 -20.95
C GLY A 153 0.66 4.26 -20.46
N THR A 154 0.69 5.41 -19.81
CA THR A 154 1.93 6.03 -19.33
C THR A 154 2.08 5.92 -17.81
N TRP A 155 3.33 5.90 -17.36
CA TRP A 155 3.65 6.06 -15.94
C TRP A 155 3.33 7.50 -15.50
N GLY A 156 2.75 7.63 -14.32
CA GLY A 156 2.55 8.91 -13.66
C GLY A 156 3.73 9.28 -12.77
N GLU A 157 3.45 10.14 -11.78
CA GLU A 157 4.47 10.60 -10.82
C GLU A 157 4.99 9.46 -9.94
N GLU A 158 6.29 9.57 -9.64
CA GLU A 158 7.00 8.76 -8.66
C GLU A 158 7.16 9.57 -7.37
N VAL A 159 6.87 8.95 -6.23
CA VAL A 159 6.92 9.56 -4.88
C VAL A 159 7.69 8.61 -3.96
N ASP A 160 8.78 9.10 -3.36
CA ASP A 160 9.73 8.32 -2.56
C ASP A 160 10.15 9.01 -1.25
N ASP A 161 9.40 10.03 -0.82
CA ASP A 161 9.63 10.84 0.38
C ASP A 161 8.77 10.42 1.59
N VAL A 162 8.14 9.23 1.55
CA VAL A 162 7.37 8.71 2.67
C VAL A 162 8.28 8.32 3.84
N GLU A 163 7.89 8.70 5.04
CA GLU A 163 8.57 8.32 6.28
C GLU A 163 7.81 7.17 6.95
N VAL A 164 8.55 6.15 7.40
CA VAL A 164 7.98 4.98 8.06
C VAL A 164 8.33 5.01 9.54
N ARG A 165 7.33 4.75 10.39
CA ARG A 165 7.52 4.54 11.83
C ARG A 165 6.88 3.25 12.28
N LEU A 166 7.50 2.56 13.22
CA LEU A 166 6.93 1.39 13.87
C LEU A 166 7.01 1.59 15.39
N HIS A 167 5.88 1.48 16.08
CA HIS A 167 5.76 1.80 17.51
C HIS A 167 6.28 3.22 17.84
N GLY A 168 6.03 4.18 16.94
CA GLY A 168 6.47 5.56 17.07
C GLY A 168 7.98 5.79 16.85
N ARG A 169 8.77 4.74 16.56
CA ARG A 169 10.20 4.86 16.24
C ARG A 169 10.40 4.90 14.72
N PRO A 170 11.31 5.76 14.20
CA PRO A 170 11.68 5.74 12.79
C PRO A 170 12.20 4.37 12.34
N VAL A 171 11.83 3.95 11.13
CA VAL A 171 12.33 2.75 10.46
C VAL A 171 13.27 3.20 9.34
N ASP A 172 14.56 3.24 9.62
CA ASP A 172 15.57 3.82 8.73
C ASP A 172 16.20 2.81 7.76
N ASP A 173 16.00 1.51 7.99
CA ASP A 173 16.50 0.42 7.15
C ASP A 173 15.50 -0.02 6.08
N VAL A 174 14.35 0.66 5.97
CA VAL A 174 13.33 0.45 4.93
C VAL A 174 13.19 1.72 4.09
N ARG A 175 13.27 1.57 2.78
CA ARG A 175 12.91 2.62 1.81
C ARG A 175 11.68 2.20 1.05
N MET A 176 10.76 3.14 0.85
CA MET A 176 9.53 2.91 0.12
C MET A 176 9.34 3.92 -1.01
N LYS A 177 8.66 3.46 -2.06
CA LYS A 177 8.30 4.27 -3.22
C LYS A 177 6.89 3.91 -3.63
N ILE A 178 6.13 4.88 -4.13
CA ILE A 178 4.90 4.64 -4.87
C ILE A 178 4.97 5.34 -6.23
N GLN A 179 4.45 4.69 -7.26
CA GLN A 179 4.38 5.25 -8.61
C GLN A 179 3.00 4.99 -9.21
N ALA A 180 2.41 6.01 -9.80
CA ALA A 180 1.16 5.84 -10.54
C ALA A 180 1.40 5.18 -11.91
N PHE A 181 0.46 4.36 -12.35
CA PHE A 181 0.38 3.84 -13.70
C PHE A 181 -1.00 4.13 -14.28
N GLU A 182 -1.03 4.77 -15.45
CA GLU A 182 -2.26 5.29 -16.04
C GLU A 182 -3.03 6.16 -15.04
N GLU A 183 -4.37 6.16 -15.11
CA GLU A 183 -5.22 6.97 -14.25
C GLU A 183 -5.43 6.32 -12.88
N ASN A 184 -5.67 5.00 -12.88
CA ASN A 184 -6.30 4.32 -11.74
C ASN A 184 -5.35 3.45 -10.93
N PHE A 185 -4.18 3.07 -11.47
CA PHE A 185 -3.28 2.16 -10.77
C PHE A 185 -2.18 2.92 -10.01
N MET A 186 -1.82 2.40 -8.85
CA MET A 186 -0.65 2.83 -8.10
C MET A 186 0.10 1.60 -7.60
N LEU A 187 1.42 1.61 -7.74
CA LEU A 187 2.29 0.51 -7.34
C LEU A 187 3.22 1.00 -6.25
N SER A 188 3.24 0.30 -5.12
CA SER A 188 4.19 0.56 -4.04
C SER A 188 5.26 -0.51 -3.98
N THR A 189 6.48 -0.10 -3.67
CA THR A 189 7.63 -0.98 -3.44
C THR A 189 8.26 -0.61 -2.12
N ALA A 190 8.44 -1.60 -1.25
CA ALA A 190 9.18 -1.51 0.00
C ALA A 190 10.45 -2.36 -0.11
N ILE A 191 11.60 -1.79 0.25
CA ILE A 191 12.89 -2.48 0.25
C ILE A 191 13.54 -2.32 1.61
N GLN A 192 13.94 -3.43 2.23
CA GLN A 192 14.71 -3.43 3.49
C GLN A 192 16.16 -3.85 3.24
N GLY A 193 17.10 -3.23 3.97
CA GLY A 193 18.49 -3.65 4.06
C GLY A 193 19.43 -2.46 4.09
N ALA A 194 20.57 -2.56 3.39
CA ALA A 194 21.48 -1.44 3.16
C ALA A 194 20.87 -0.45 2.14
N VAL A 195 19.86 0.30 2.57
CA VAL A 195 19.06 1.21 1.72
C VAL A 195 19.61 2.63 1.66
N GLU A 196 20.69 2.93 2.39
CA GLU A 196 21.34 4.24 2.34
C GLU A 196 21.80 4.55 0.90
N GLY A 197 21.31 5.66 0.34
CA GLY A 197 21.59 6.04 -1.05
C GLY A 197 20.90 5.17 -2.12
N LEU A 198 20.13 4.14 -1.75
CA LEU A 198 19.46 3.25 -2.70
C LEU A 198 18.33 3.98 -3.41
N LYS A 199 18.41 4.10 -4.74
CA LYS A 199 17.25 4.50 -5.55
C LYS A 199 16.48 3.25 -5.98
N ILE A 200 15.21 3.16 -5.57
CA ILE A 200 14.33 2.04 -5.97
C ILE A 200 14.14 2.09 -7.50
N PRO A 201 14.49 1.03 -8.25
CA PRO A 201 14.45 1.05 -9.71
C PRO A 201 13.02 1.22 -10.24
N ALA A 202 12.91 1.73 -11.46
CA ALA A 202 11.62 1.85 -12.15
C ALA A 202 11.10 0.47 -12.59
N PHE A 203 9.78 0.33 -12.63
CA PHE A 203 9.13 -0.86 -13.20
C PHE A 203 9.39 -0.94 -14.72
N GLN A 204 9.56 -2.17 -15.20
CA GLN A 204 9.68 -2.47 -16.62
C GLN A 204 8.42 -3.18 -17.10
N LYS A 205 7.94 -2.79 -18.29
CA LYS A 205 6.87 -3.52 -18.96
C LYS A 205 7.49 -4.70 -19.70
N LEU A 206 6.89 -5.87 -19.52
CA LEU A 206 7.27 -7.09 -20.23
C LEU A 206 6.19 -7.45 -21.24
N ASP A 207 6.61 -7.90 -22.42
CA ASP A 207 5.74 -8.56 -23.38
C ASP A 207 5.55 -10.02 -22.97
N LEU A 208 4.31 -10.47 -22.93
CA LEU A 208 4.00 -11.83 -22.48
C LEU A 208 4.66 -12.88 -23.39
N GLU A 209 4.65 -12.67 -24.71
CA GLU A 209 5.17 -13.67 -25.65
C GLU A 209 6.70 -13.60 -25.73
N ALA A 210 7.24 -12.42 -25.99
CA ALA A 210 8.65 -12.22 -26.26
C ALA A 210 9.54 -12.32 -25.01
N ASP A 211 9.05 -11.91 -23.84
CA ASP A 211 9.87 -11.89 -22.62
C ASP A 211 9.55 -13.05 -21.68
N VAL A 212 8.26 -13.39 -21.48
CA VAL A 212 7.84 -14.40 -20.49
C VAL A 212 7.73 -15.80 -21.10
N MET A 213 6.95 -15.96 -22.17
CA MET A 213 6.69 -17.26 -22.78
C MET A 213 7.93 -17.81 -23.50
N ALA A 214 8.70 -16.96 -24.17
CA ALA A 214 9.98 -17.35 -24.77
C ALA A 214 10.94 -17.93 -23.72
N PHE A 215 11.11 -17.22 -22.59
CA PHE A 215 11.93 -17.70 -21.49
C PHE A 215 11.42 -19.03 -20.91
N ALA A 216 10.10 -19.14 -20.69
CA ALA A 216 9.49 -20.35 -20.18
C ALA A 216 9.70 -21.55 -21.13
N GLY A 217 9.52 -21.36 -22.44
CA GLY A 217 9.71 -22.41 -23.45
C GLY A 217 11.13 -22.98 -23.45
N ASP A 218 12.13 -22.10 -23.38
CA ASP A 218 13.55 -22.49 -23.33
C ASP A 218 13.87 -23.33 -22.08
N HIS A 219 13.21 -23.05 -20.95
CA HIS A 219 13.50 -23.68 -19.66
C HIS A 219 12.55 -24.84 -19.28
N LEU A 220 11.45 -25.05 -20.01
CA LEU A 220 10.58 -26.22 -19.83
C LEU A 220 11.08 -27.45 -20.60
N SER A 221 11.90 -27.26 -21.64
CA SER A 221 12.46 -28.35 -22.44
C SER A 221 13.62 -29.11 -21.76
N THR A 222 14.10 -28.63 -20.61
CA THR A 222 15.21 -29.22 -19.83
C THR A 222 14.72 -30.05 -18.64
N SER A 223 13.69 -30.88 -18.82
CA SER A 223 13.37 -31.94 -17.85
C SER A 223 14.05 -33.26 -18.23
N SER A 224 15.34 -33.40 -17.92
CA SER A 224 15.88 -34.75 -17.68
C SER A 224 15.27 -35.25 -16.38
N VAL A 225 14.28 -36.13 -16.48
CA VAL A 225 13.60 -36.76 -15.35
C VAL A 225 14.63 -37.31 -14.37
N PRO A 226 14.72 -36.81 -13.12
CA PRO A 226 15.52 -37.47 -12.09
C PRO A 226 14.76 -38.73 -11.68
N THR A 227 15.37 -39.90 -11.89
CA THR A 227 14.83 -41.17 -11.37
C THR A 227 14.83 -41.11 -9.84
N ILE A 228 13.65 -40.89 -9.26
CA ILE A 228 13.44 -40.98 -7.81
C ILE A 228 13.66 -42.45 -7.41
N LYS A 229 14.73 -42.73 -6.64
CA LYS A 229 14.82 -43.99 -5.89
C LYS A 229 13.90 -43.86 -4.68
N GLU A 230 12.96 -44.79 -4.54
CA GLU A 230 12.06 -44.85 -3.39
C GLU A 230 12.86 -44.91 -2.08
N PRO A 231 12.51 -44.09 -1.07
CA PRO A 231 13.09 -44.22 0.27
C PRO A 231 12.49 -45.45 0.99
N PRO A 232 13.26 -46.13 1.85
CA PRO A 232 12.75 -47.26 2.63
C PRO A 232 11.65 -46.80 3.60
N GLY A 233 10.63 -47.65 3.76
CA GLY A 233 9.43 -47.38 4.54
C GLY A 233 9.67 -47.13 6.04
N PRO A 234 8.66 -46.60 6.75
CA PRO A 234 8.83 -46.07 8.10
C PRO A 234 8.98 -47.18 9.14
N VAL A 235 9.95 -47.01 10.05
CA VAL A 235 10.07 -47.76 11.30
C VAL A 235 9.20 -47.06 12.35
N ARG A 236 8.25 -47.81 12.94
CA ARG A 236 7.41 -47.32 14.04
C ARG A 236 8.24 -47.16 15.31
N ASN A 237 8.20 -45.96 15.91
CA ASN A 237 8.57 -45.73 17.29
C ASN A 237 7.33 -45.23 18.04
N ASP A 238 6.85 -46.02 19.00
CA ASP A 238 5.82 -45.62 19.94
C ASP A 238 6.48 -44.85 21.10
N SER A 239 6.12 -43.59 21.27
CA SER A 239 6.36 -42.86 22.52
C SER A 239 5.22 -41.88 22.78
N MET A 240 4.49 -42.15 23.86
CA MET A 240 3.43 -41.31 24.40
C MET A 240 4.03 -40.02 24.98
N MET A 241 3.57 -38.86 24.51
CA MET A 241 3.84 -37.57 25.14
C MET A 241 2.73 -37.27 26.15
N ASN A 242 3.16 -37.03 27.39
CA ASN A 242 2.34 -36.74 28.55
C ASN A 242 2.02 -35.25 28.58
N MET A 243 0.74 -34.85 28.55
CA MET A 243 0.31 -33.45 28.68
C MET A 243 0.12 -33.10 30.15
N HIS A 244 0.95 -32.24 30.75
CA HIS A 244 0.60 -31.48 31.96
C HIS A 244 1.41 -30.16 32.03
N GLY A 245 0.69 -29.05 32.27
CA GLY A 245 1.24 -27.80 32.82
C GLY A 245 1.00 -26.54 31.99
N MET A 246 -0.08 -25.79 32.28
CA MET A 246 -0.20 -24.37 31.93
C MET A 246 0.00 -23.53 33.21
N PRO A 247 0.76 -22.42 33.16
CA PRO A 247 0.64 -21.36 34.15
C PRO A 247 -0.20 -20.18 33.63
N GLU A 248 -0.82 -19.49 34.59
CA GLU A 248 -1.68 -18.32 34.45
C GLU A 248 -0.94 -17.01 34.12
N VAL A 249 -1.77 -16.05 33.70
CA VAL A 249 -1.54 -14.71 33.15
C VAL A 249 -0.81 -13.76 34.10
N ASN A 250 0.28 -13.13 33.63
CA ASN A 250 0.49 -11.67 33.58
C ASN A 250 1.93 -11.32 33.18
N GLN A 251 2.05 -10.32 32.29
CA GLN A 251 3.24 -9.77 31.62
C GLN A 251 3.57 -10.41 30.25
N CYS A 252 3.55 -9.59 29.19
CA CYS A 252 3.97 -9.98 27.84
C CYS A 252 5.52 -10.06 27.85
N PRO A 253 6.13 -11.26 27.78
CA PRO A 253 7.58 -11.38 27.75
C PRO A 253 8.07 -11.03 26.34
N GLU A 254 9.27 -10.47 26.19
CA GLU A 254 9.97 -10.25 24.91
C GLU A 254 9.94 -11.48 23.96
N ALA A 255 9.69 -12.67 24.50
CA ALA A 255 9.53 -13.93 23.79
C ALA A 255 8.26 -14.06 22.91
N LEU A 256 7.33 -13.09 22.92
CA LEU A 256 6.15 -13.05 22.05
C LEU A 256 6.22 -12.02 20.92
N LEU A 257 7.27 -11.21 20.91
CA LEU A 257 7.50 -10.25 19.82
C LEU A 257 7.89 -11.03 18.56
N SER A 258 7.29 -10.68 17.43
CA SER A 258 7.76 -11.24 16.17
C SER A 258 9.24 -10.85 15.95
N PRO A 259 9.98 -11.56 15.08
CA PRO A 259 11.34 -11.17 14.71
C PRO A 259 11.45 -9.73 14.17
N TRP A 260 10.32 -9.14 13.76
CA TRP A 260 10.19 -7.76 13.33
C TRP A 260 10.00 -6.81 14.52
N GLU A 261 9.02 -7.08 15.38
CA GLU A 261 8.80 -6.26 16.58
C GLU A 261 10.07 -6.21 17.45
N SER A 262 10.76 -7.34 17.61
CA SER A 262 11.99 -7.45 18.43
C SER A 262 13.14 -6.54 17.98
N ARG A 263 13.16 -6.07 16.72
CA ARG A 263 14.22 -5.17 16.22
C ARG A 263 13.97 -3.71 16.55
N TYR A 264 12.72 -3.35 16.82
CA TYR A 264 12.31 -1.96 17.06
C TYR A 264 11.79 -1.74 18.48
N PHE A 265 11.76 -2.78 19.33
CA PHE A 265 11.64 -2.65 20.78
C PHE A 265 12.96 -2.30 21.46
#